data_AF-A0A6L7Y7Y5-F1
#
_entry.id   AF-A0A6L7Y7Y5-F1
#
_cell.length_a   1.000
_cell.length_b   1.000
_cell.length_c   1.000
_cell.angle_alpha   90.00
_cell.angle_beta   90.00
_cell.angle_gamma   90.00
#
_symmetry.space_group_name_H-M   'P 1'
#
loop_
_entity.id
_entity.type
_entity.pdbx_description
1 polymer ?
#
loop_
_entity_poly.entity_id
_entity_poly.type
_entity_poly.pdbx_seq_one_letter_code
_entity_poly.pdbx_strand_id
1 'polypeptide(L)' 'MIDLLAEMGGLLGAPYSRMVDREVRLYELRAGAHRVAYVRQQDGYLLLHAWRKRTRKADERELRRARARLAAARLD' A
#
# COMPACT_ATOMS: atom_id res chain seq x y z
N MET A 1 11.59 -2.38 7.06
CA MET A 1 10.10 -2.42 7.06
C MET A 1 9.56 -2.90 5.72
N ILE A 2 10.18 -2.55 4.59
CA ILE A 2 9.95 -3.26 3.32
C ILE A 2 10.36 -4.74 3.48
N ASP A 3 11.46 -4.99 4.18
CA ASP A 3 11.94 -6.34 4.54
C ASP A 3 10.89 -7.10 5.35
N LEU A 4 10.23 -6.43 6.31
CA LEU A 4 9.14 -7.01 7.10
C LEU A 4 7.92 -7.39 6.24
N LEU A 5 7.61 -6.60 5.19
CA LEU A 5 6.56 -6.95 4.22
C LEU A 5 6.99 -8.16 3.37
N ALA A 6 8.27 -8.27 3.01
CA ALA A 6 8.80 -9.42 2.27
C ALA A 6 8.80 -10.70 3.15
N GLU A 7 9.13 -10.58 4.43
CA GLU A 7 9.24 -11.70 5.37
C GLU A 7 7.88 -12.17 5.91
N MET A 8 6.98 -11.25 6.28
CA MET A 8 5.69 -11.59 6.90
C MET A 8 4.51 -11.55 5.91
N GLY A 9 4.68 -10.90 4.76
CA GLY A 9 3.69 -10.88 3.69
C GLY A 9 2.30 -10.42 4.12
N GLY A 10 1.28 -11.21 3.77
CA GLY A 10 -0.14 -10.93 4.07
C GLY A 10 -0.53 -11.08 5.54
N LEU A 11 0.37 -11.57 6.41
CA LEU A 11 0.16 -11.64 7.86
C LEU A 11 0.48 -10.31 8.56
N LEU A 12 1.02 -9.32 7.83
CA LEU A 12 1.16 -7.97 8.36
C LEU A 12 -0.24 -7.38 8.58
N GLY A 13 -0.74 -7.51 9.80
CA GLY A 13 -2.00 -6.91 10.24
C GLY A 13 -1.81 -5.48 10.72
N ALA A 14 -2.86 -4.93 11.33
CA ALA A 14 -2.73 -3.72 12.12
C ALA A 14 -1.70 -3.94 13.25
N PRO A 15 -0.89 -2.92 13.62
CA PRO A 15 -0.91 -1.54 13.14
C PRO A 15 -0.08 -1.27 11.86
N TYR A 16 0.63 -2.28 11.34
CA TYR A 16 1.65 -2.13 10.31
C TYR A 16 1.11 -2.13 8.88
N SER A 17 0.02 -2.84 8.62
CA SER A 17 -0.69 -2.74 7.35
C SER A 17 -2.19 -2.59 7.56
N ARG A 18 -2.85 -1.94 6.61
CA ARG A 18 -4.29 -1.75 6.60
C ARG A 18 -4.80 -1.81 5.18
N MET A 19 -5.88 -2.57 4.94
CA MET A 19 -6.62 -2.48 3.69
C MET A 19 -7.35 -1.14 3.61
N VAL A 20 -7.09 -0.40 2.54
CA VAL A 20 -7.65 0.94 2.29
C VAL A 20 -8.64 0.95 1.13
N ASP A 21 -8.62 -0.10 0.30
CA ASP A 21 -9.58 -0.31 -0.78
C ASP A 21 -9.84 -1.81 -0.94
N ARG A 22 -11.09 -2.22 -0.73
CA ARG A 22 -11.50 -3.64 -0.79
C ARG A 22 -11.66 -4.13 -2.23
N GLU A 23 -12.14 -3.27 -3.13
CA GLU A 23 -12.47 -3.66 -4.51
C GLU A 23 -11.23 -4.09 -5.27
N VAL A 24 -10.16 -3.31 -5.15
CA VAL A 24 -8.88 -3.57 -5.81
C VAL A 24 -7.84 -4.23 -4.90
N ARG A 25 -8.23 -4.61 -3.67
CA ARG A 25 -7.34 -5.16 -2.64
C ARG A 25 -6.07 -4.32 -2.44
N LEU A 26 -6.25 -3.00 -2.28
CA LEU A 26 -5.17 -2.05 -2.01
C LEU A 26 -4.91 -1.94 -0.51
N TYR A 27 -3.64 -2.03 -0.15
CA TYR A 27 -3.16 -1.96 1.23
C TYR A 27 -2.24 -0.76 1.42
N GLU A 28 -2.23 -0.22 2.64
CA GLU A 28 -1.30 0.80 3.11
C GLU A 28 -0.38 0.18 4.17
N LEU A 29 0.92 0.06 3.84
CA LEU A 29 1.98 -0.23 4.79
C LEU A 29 2.30 1.04 5.60
N ARG A 30 2.45 0.91 6.91
CA ARG A 30 2.58 2.01 7.88
C ARG A 30 3.88 1.92 8.64
N ALA A 31 4.84 2.77 8.27
CA ALA A 31 6.16 2.87 8.86
C ALA A 31 6.36 4.23 9.55
N GLY A 32 5.89 4.37 10.80
CA GLY A 32 5.94 5.66 11.51
C GLY A 32 5.09 6.72 10.80
N ALA A 33 5.73 7.74 10.21
CA ALA A 33 5.07 8.73 9.35
C ALA A 33 5.10 8.36 7.85
N HIS A 34 5.86 7.35 7.46
CA HIS A 34 5.95 6.88 6.07
C HIS A 34 4.83 5.89 5.76
N ARG A 35 4.35 5.95 4.52
CA ARG A 35 3.30 5.11 3.98
C ARG A 35 3.71 4.56 2.63
N VAL A 36 3.32 3.32 2.36
CA VAL A 36 3.47 2.70 1.04
C VAL A 36 2.16 2.03 0.67
N ALA A 37 1.58 2.42 -0.45
CA ALA A 37 0.45 1.72 -1.04
C ALA A 37 0.97 0.54 -1.84
N TYR A 38 0.39 -0.64 -1.62
CA TYR A 38 0.78 -1.86 -2.31
C TYR A 38 -0.41 -2.79 -2.55
N VAL A 39 -0.25 -3.70 -3.51
CA VAL A 39 -1.16 -4.84 -3.73
C VAL A 39 -0.39 -6.14 -3.61
N ARG A 40 -1.08 -7.21 -3.21
CA ARG A 40 -0.53 -8.57 -3.28
C ARG A 40 -0.81 -9.15 -4.66
N GLN A 41 0.23 -9.69 -5.28
CA GLN A 41 0.17 -10.49 -6.51
C GLN A 41 0.44 -11.96 -6.18
N GLN A 42 0.39 -12.84 -7.20
CA GLN A 42 0.56 -14.28 -7.03
C GLN A 42 1.95 -14.61 -6.45
N ASP A 43 2.99 -13.96 -6.96
CA ASP A 43 4.39 -14.23 -6.61
C ASP A 43 5.06 -13.12 -5.77
N GLY A 44 4.28 -12.16 -5.24
CA GLY A 44 4.86 -11.10 -4.44
C GLY A 44 3.95 -9.90 -4.18
N TYR A 45 4.58 -8.73 -4.06
CA TYR A 45 3.90 -7.48 -3.76
C TYR A 45 4.33 -6.42 -4.75
N LEU A 46 3.36 -5.71 -5.32
CA LEU A 46 3.61 -4.55 -6.15
C LEU A 46 3.51 -3.30 -5.29
N LEU A 47 4.62 -2.60 -5.10
CA LEU A 47 4.66 -1.30 -4.42
C LEU A 47 4.28 -0.21 -5.42
N LEU A 48 3.19 0.50 -5.15
CA LEU A 48 2.60 1.44 -6.10
C LEU A 48 3.02 2.87 -5.84
N HIS A 49 3.04 3.28 -4.58
CA HIS A 49 3.27 4.69 -4.23
C HIS A 49 3.72 4.83 -2.78
N ALA A 50 4.78 5.61 -2.55
CA ALA A 50 5.24 5.94 -1.21
C ALA A 50 5.01 7.43 -0.91
N TRP A 51 4.62 7.74 0.32
CA TRP A 51 4.47 9.13 0.78
C TRP A 51 4.76 9.25 2.27
N ARG A 52 4.92 10.49 2.74
CA ARG A 52 4.99 10.84 4.16
C ARG A 52 3.64 11.42 4.57
N LYS A 53 2.98 10.81 5.55
CA LYS A 53 1.73 11.27 6.14
C LYS A 53 1.97 12.63 6.81
N ARG A 54 1.18 13.63 6.42
CA ARG A 54 1.33 15.02 6.90
C ARG A 54 0.28 15.43 7.93
N THR A 55 -0.89 14.79 7.92
CA THR A 55 -2.00 15.13 8.80
C THR A 55 -2.64 13.88 9.40
N ARG A 56 -3.55 14.05 10.36
CA ARG A 56 -4.36 12.94 10.89
C ARG A 56 -5.42 12.43 9.89
N LYS A 57 -5.82 13.24 8.91
CA LYS A 57 -6.85 12.90 7.91
C LYS A 57 -6.38 11.79 6.96
N ALA A 58 -7.32 11.22 6.21
CA ALA A 58 -7.03 10.26 5.16
C ALA A 58 -6.28 10.92 4.00
N ASP A 59 -5.22 10.27 3.49
CA ASP A 59 -4.37 10.79 2.41
C ASP A 59 -4.98 10.49 1.02
N GLU A 60 -6.22 10.93 0.78
CA GLU A 60 -7.00 10.57 -0.43
C GLU A 60 -6.29 10.86 -1.74
N ARG A 61 -5.55 11.98 -1.82
CA ARG A 61 -4.77 12.35 -3.00
C ARG A 61 -3.70 11.30 -3.31
N GLU A 62 -3.02 10.80 -2.29
CA GLU A 62 -1.95 9.81 -2.44
C GLU A 62 -2.54 8.43 -2.77
N LEU A 63 -3.69 8.08 -2.18
CA LEU A 63 -4.42 6.86 -2.55
C LEU A 63 -4.94 6.91 -3.99
N ARG A 64 -5.38 8.08 -4.48
CA ARG A 64 -5.77 8.26 -5.88
C ARG A 64 -4.60 8.01 -6.84
N ARG A 65 -3.39 8.50 -6.49
CA ARG A 65 -2.17 8.22 -7.25
C ARG A 65 -1.82 6.73 -7.25
N ALA A 66 -1.98 6.05 -6.12
CA ALA A 66 -1.77 4.61 -6.04
C ALA A 66 -2.73 3.83 -6.96
N ARG A 67 -4.02 4.19 -6.97
CA ARG A 67 -5.02 3.58 -7.87
C ARG A 67 -4.69 3.81 -9.35
N ALA A 68 -4.30 5.02 -9.72
CA ALA A 68 -3.92 5.34 -11.10
C ALA A 68 -2.72 4.49 -11.58
N ARG A 69 -1.71 4.31 -10.71
CA ARG A 69 -0.57 3.45 -11.02
C ARG A 69 -0.92 1.97 -11.08
N LEU A 70 -1.84 1.50 -10.23
CA LEU A 70 -2.35 0.14 -10.31
C LEU A 70 -3.10 -0.11 -11.62
N ALA A 71 -3.90 0.86 -12.06
CA ALA A 71 -4.59 0.78 -13.35
C ALA A 71 -3.57 0.71 -14.51
N ALA A 72 -2.53 1.53 -14.48
CA ALA A 72 -1.45 1.50 -15.49
C ALA A 72 -0.71 0.14 -15.49
N ALA A 73 -0.30 -0.36 -14.33
CA ALA A 73 0.44 -1.62 -14.20
C ALA A 73 -0.38 -2.89 -14.49
N ARG A 74 -1.68 -2.78 -14.74
CA ARG A 74 -2.55 -3.88 -15.19
C ARG A 74 -2.74 -3.91 -16.70
N LEU A 75 -2.22 -2.91 -17.40
CA LEU A 75 -2.27 -2.80 -18.86
C LEU A 75 -0.97 -3.28 -19.53
N ASP A 76 0.03 -3.65 -18.72
CA ASP A 76 1.30 -4.26 -19.12
C ASP A 76 1.25 -5.79 -18.95
#